data_AF-A0A511B779-F1
#
_entry.id   AF-A0A511B779-F1
#
_cell.length_a   1.000
_cell.length_b   1.000
_cell.length_c   1.000
_cell.angle_alpha   90.00
_cell.angle_beta   90.00
_cell.angle_gamma   90.00
#
_symmetry.space_group_name_H-M   'P 1'
#
loop_
_entity.id
_entity.type
_entity.pdbx_description
1 polymer ?
#
loop_
_entity_poly.entity_id
_entity_poly.type
_entity_poly.pdbx_seq_one_letter_code
_entity_poly.pdbx_strand_id
1 'polypeptide(L)'
;MRKNLFSRQSPRLINKTLKYRSALYVVMMLVFWIVYKFFDPLSLESATKNSSAQFFSAITAPFYGMSSPRSHQKVAVVTINDLTLKRFDADLPLSYQRQVFVLRQILEADPAAIYVDFRMAYEHTDESLTQFQSILDEAKSKHIPIFFARGEEGHDQIDLPAPLTGVESYSNALETSSAYPLMFEEEGGEKTEKSQANAAFDVYRSLCTSTWSGQCGVFREDDFHSPMIIQWGLHVDPDQTQVTSLDNSPRNTCAVPFTGGILCRSIVQSFTLGFRAFWGSSRDYEVGHAYYPLTIGAQQLNERGRGTPPGSPPLSHLLKGRAVFYGTDIRDQHDDTVIPFLGRVPNVVLHAMAFDNLVTYGSRYFQEPPEHELGRGFSFGTAEVCELALWLIFTGWMAFKFYYSHPQIPAGHGTRLQRGLLRKSRDFLSLPLFVSAIIPACFCVALAVFDLSHLPSLRNGIDETLLYVCLFLLLLGTLSLLRLSARRAEAEETAPEDDESEAEKAEKLRLGFWAHLALLTSLTGIVFALNELFLHWPNADWVGFILLWLAVGESCESTGFVLTFVNFFSRRSQDHTRKHTPNPESLSQ
;
A
#
# COMPACT_ATOMS: atom_id res chain seq x y z
N MET A 1 -31.12 5.14 59.80
CA MET A 1 -32.33 4.45 59.29
C MET A 1 -33.11 5.34 58.30
N ARG A 2 -32.47 5.81 57.23
CA ARG A 2 -33.10 6.61 56.15
C ARG A 2 -32.26 6.52 54.87
N LYS A 3 -32.17 5.33 54.29
CA LYS A 3 -31.72 5.11 52.91
C LYS A 3 -32.54 3.92 52.38
N ASN A 4 -32.98 4.01 51.13
CA ASN A 4 -33.71 2.99 50.36
C ASN A 4 -35.23 3.20 50.18
N LEU A 5 -35.63 4.43 49.88
CA LEU A 5 -36.91 4.72 49.21
C LEU A 5 -36.71 5.10 47.73
N PHE A 6 -35.56 4.76 47.13
CA PHE A 6 -35.35 4.92 45.69
C PHE A 6 -35.92 3.72 44.92
N SER A 7 -37.18 3.90 44.49
CA SER A 7 -37.65 3.55 43.14
C SER A 7 -37.46 2.10 42.68
N ARG A 8 -38.46 1.24 42.95
CA ARG A 8 -38.77 0.07 42.11
C ARG A 8 -39.28 0.54 40.74
N GLN A 9 -38.39 0.96 39.85
CA GLN A 9 -38.75 1.08 38.44
C GLN A 9 -39.12 -0.30 37.91
N SER A 10 -40.27 -0.42 37.23
CA SER A 10 -40.69 -1.71 36.69
C SER A 10 -39.63 -2.24 35.70
N PRO A 11 -39.31 -3.55 35.68
CA PRO A 11 -38.33 -4.14 34.78
C PRO A 11 -38.65 -3.88 33.29
N ARG A 12 -39.92 -3.57 32.96
CA ARG A 12 -40.33 -3.13 31.62
C ARG A 12 -39.80 -1.75 31.25
N LEU A 13 -39.75 -0.82 32.21
CA LEU A 13 -39.19 0.53 31.97
C LEU A 13 -37.67 0.45 31.74
N ILE A 14 -36.95 -0.32 32.56
CA ILE A 14 -35.50 -0.49 32.45
C ILE A 14 -35.12 -1.14 31.11
N ASN A 15 -35.88 -2.14 30.66
CA ASN A 15 -35.65 -2.75 29.35
C ASN A 15 -35.88 -1.74 28.20
N LYS A 16 -36.95 -0.94 28.26
CA LYS A 16 -37.20 0.10 27.26
C LYS A 16 -36.10 1.15 27.21
N THR A 17 -35.63 1.64 28.37
CA THR A 17 -34.57 2.65 28.41
C THR A 17 -33.24 2.10 27.90
N LEU A 18 -32.93 0.84 28.20
CA LEU A 18 -31.69 0.23 27.72
C LEU A 18 -31.71 -0.04 26.21
N LYS A 19 -32.84 -0.53 25.67
CA LYS A 19 -33.02 -0.67 24.20
C LYS A 19 -32.88 0.68 23.49
N TYR A 20 -33.47 1.72 24.06
CA TYR A 20 -33.36 3.07 23.52
C TYR A 20 -31.91 3.57 23.54
N ARG A 21 -31.16 3.35 24.62
CA ARG A 21 -29.74 3.71 24.70
C ARG A 21 -28.88 2.99 23.67
N SER A 22 -29.07 1.67 23.50
CA SER A 22 -28.34 0.91 22.48
C SER A 22 -28.69 1.37 21.05
N ALA A 23 -29.97 1.63 20.77
CA ALA A 23 -30.38 2.17 19.48
C ALA A 23 -29.82 3.57 19.23
N LEU A 24 -29.86 4.45 20.23
CA LEU A 24 -29.28 5.79 20.16
C LEU A 24 -27.77 5.75 19.91
N TYR A 25 -27.06 4.81 20.55
CA TYR A 25 -25.63 4.61 20.31
C TYR A 25 -25.35 4.21 18.85
N VAL A 26 -26.09 3.25 18.29
CA VAL A 26 -25.94 2.84 16.88
C VAL A 26 -26.19 4.02 15.95
N VAL A 27 -27.25 4.80 16.19
CA VAL A 27 -27.55 6.00 15.39
C VAL A 27 -26.43 7.04 15.51
N MET A 28 -25.93 7.29 16.71
CA MET A 28 -24.84 8.23 16.93
C MET A 28 -23.55 7.80 16.21
N MET A 29 -23.22 6.51 16.26
CA MET A 29 -22.06 5.94 15.55
C MET A 29 -22.23 5.97 14.04
N LEU A 30 -23.44 5.77 13.52
CA LEU A 30 -23.73 5.93 12.09
C LEU A 30 -23.57 7.39 11.65
N VAL A 31 -24.11 8.34 12.43
CA VAL A 31 -23.95 9.78 12.16
C VAL A 31 -22.46 10.16 12.22
N PHE A 32 -21.72 9.66 13.20
CA PHE A 32 -20.27 9.88 13.29
C PHE A 32 -19.55 9.38 12.04
N TRP A 33 -19.86 8.17 11.57
CA TRP A 33 -19.25 7.62 10.35
C TRP A 33 -19.56 8.49 9.12
N ILE A 34 -20.82 8.90 8.94
CA ILE A 34 -21.23 9.80 7.84
C ILE A 34 -20.47 11.13 7.92
N VAL A 35 -20.38 11.74 9.11
CA VAL A 35 -19.66 13.00 9.30
C VAL A 35 -18.17 12.83 8.99
N TYR A 36 -17.55 11.77 9.52
CA TYR A 36 -16.13 11.48 9.31
C TYR A 36 -15.81 11.26 7.82
N LYS A 37 -16.67 10.54 7.09
CA LYS A 37 -16.45 10.22 5.69
C LYS A 37 -16.73 11.36 4.74
N PHE A 38 -17.89 11.99 4.83
CA PHE A 38 -18.33 12.95 3.82
C PHE A 38 -17.92 14.39 4.10
N PHE A 39 -17.63 14.72 5.36
CA PHE A 39 -17.23 16.09 5.72
C PHE A 39 -15.74 16.22 6.00
N ASP A 40 -15.03 15.08 6.13
CA ASP A 40 -13.61 14.99 6.49
C ASP A 40 -13.17 16.10 7.47
N PRO A 41 -13.76 16.14 8.68
CA PRO A 41 -13.54 17.25 9.59
C PRO A 41 -12.06 17.32 9.95
N LEU A 42 -11.44 18.47 9.69
CA LEU A 42 -10.01 18.72 9.90
C LEU A 42 -9.08 17.84 9.04
N SER A 43 -9.58 17.28 7.93
CA SER A 43 -8.83 16.40 7.04
C SER A 43 -8.33 15.10 7.71
N LEU A 44 -9.03 14.64 8.74
CA LEU A 44 -8.63 13.44 9.50
C LEU A 44 -8.72 12.16 8.67
N GLU A 45 -9.71 12.05 7.80
CA GLU A 45 -9.92 10.90 6.92
C GLU A 45 -8.83 10.85 5.85
N SER A 46 -8.62 11.95 5.13
CA SER A 46 -7.55 12.09 4.15
C SER A 46 -6.16 11.87 4.77
N ALA A 47 -5.89 12.45 5.94
CA ALA A 47 -4.61 12.28 6.63
C ALA A 47 -4.40 10.83 7.08
N THR A 48 -5.45 10.14 7.55
CA THR A 48 -5.37 8.74 7.97
C THR A 48 -5.14 7.82 6.76
N LYS A 49 -5.87 8.05 5.66
CA LYS A 49 -5.69 7.32 4.39
C LYS A 49 -4.28 7.52 3.85
N ASN A 50 -3.82 8.75 3.73
CA ASN A 50 -2.46 9.04 3.25
C ASN A 50 -1.42 8.36 4.15
N SER A 51 -1.45 8.59 5.47
CA SER A 51 -0.49 7.98 6.40
C SER A 51 -0.49 6.45 6.32
N SER A 52 -1.66 5.83 6.20
CA SER A 52 -1.78 4.37 6.04
C SER A 52 -1.21 3.92 4.69
N ALA A 53 -1.50 4.61 3.59
CA ALA A 53 -0.96 4.31 2.27
C ALA A 53 0.58 4.36 2.26
N GLN A 54 1.16 5.38 2.89
CA GLN A 54 2.62 5.50 3.03
C GLN A 54 3.22 4.33 3.80
N PHE A 55 2.61 3.97 4.94
CA PHE A 55 3.06 2.85 5.76
C PHE A 55 2.96 1.53 4.98
N PHE A 56 1.83 1.27 4.33
CA PHE A 56 1.61 0.04 3.58
C PHE A 56 2.54 -0.08 2.39
N SER A 57 2.68 0.97 1.58
CA SER A 57 3.62 1.00 0.47
C SER A 57 5.06 0.74 0.95
N ALA A 58 5.45 1.29 2.11
CA ALA A 58 6.78 1.08 2.67
C ALA A 58 7.04 -0.38 3.11
N ILE A 59 6.04 -1.06 3.67
CA ILE A 59 6.20 -2.46 4.11
C ILE A 59 6.02 -3.47 2.97
N THR A 60 5.31 -3.11 1.90
CA THR A 60 5.12 -4.01 0.74
C THR A 60 6.19 -3.82 -0.33
N ALA A 61 6.83 -2.65 -0.42
CA ALA A 61 7.82 -2.36 -1.46
C ALA A 61 9.01 -3.36 -1.54
N PRO A 62 9.52 -3.92 -0.42
CA PRO A 62 10.55 -4.97 -0.48
C PRO A 62 10.06 -6.31 -1.03
N PHE A 63 8.75 -6.50 -1.22
CA PHE A 63 8.16 -7.72 -1.77
C PHE A 63 7.73 -7.57 -3.23
N TYR A 64 7.65 -6.33 -3.74
CA TYR A 64 7.29 -6.07 -5.12
C TYR A 64 8.25 -6.76 -6.11
N GLY A 65 7.66 -7.40 -7.13
CA GLY A 65 8.36 -8.09 -8.20
C GLY A 65 9.01 -9.42 -7.81
N MET A 66 8.81 -9.94 -6.59
CA MET A 66 9.33 -11.26 -6.22
C MET A 66 8.65 -12.41 -6.98
N SER A 67 7.36 -12.27 -7.28
CA SER A 67 6.60 -13.24 -8.09
C SER A 67 6.92 -13.13 -9.58
N SER A 68 7.38 -11.97 -10.02
CA SER A 68 7.70 -11.61 -11.40
C SER A 68 9.13 -11.04 -11.53
N PRO A 69 10.20 -11.76 -11.13
CA PRO A 69 11.55 -11.21 -10.98
C PRO A 69 12.23 -10.78 -12.29
N ARG A 70 11.52 -10.82 -13.42
CA ARG A 70 11.99 -10.36 -14.74
C ARG A 70 11.17 -9.21 -15.30
N SER A 71 10.11 -8.75 -14.63
CA SER A 71 9.32 -7.60 -15.10
C SER A 71 10.20 -6.35 -15.21
N HIS A 72 11.01 -6.08 -14.18
CA HIS A 72 11.96 -4.97 -14.15
C HIS A 72 13.02 -4.97 -15.27
N GLN A 73 13.26 -6.13 -15.89
CA GLN A 73 14.18 -6.28 -17.03
C GLN A 73 13.53 -5.91 -18.36
N LYS A 74 12.23 -5.63 -18.38
CA LYS A 74 11.47 -5.25 -19.58
C LYS A 74 11.28 -3.75 -19.73
N VAL A 75 11.69 -2.98 -18.73
CA VAL A 75 11.57 -1.52 -18.71
C VAL A 75 12.94 -0.88 -18.48
N ALA A 76 13.17 0.28 -19.09
CA ALA A 76 14.32 1.12 -18.83
C ALA A 76 13.92 2.59 -18.91
N VAL A 77 14.65 3.43 -18.18
CA VAL A 77 14.50 4.88 -18.17
C VAL A 77 15.79 5.51 -18.64
N VAL A 78 15.69 6.42 -19.60
CA VAL A 78 16.78 7.30 -20.01
C VAL A 78 16.47 8.70 -19.49
N THR A 79 17.36 9.27 -18.69
CA THR A 79 17.12 10.59 -18.09
C THR A 79 18.07 11.67 -18.61
N ILE A 80 17.54 12.87 -18.79
CA ILE A 80 18.31 14.11 -18.94
C ILE A 80 18.44 14.71 -17.53
N ASN A 81 19.61 14.65 -16.94
CA ASN A 81 19.90 15.21 -15.62
C ASN A 81 21.00 16.28 -15.68
N ASP A 82 21.35 16.85 -14.53
CA ASP A 82 22.39 17.89 -14.44
C ASP A 82 23.74 17.44 -15.02
N LEU A 83 24.09 16.15 -14.89
CA LEU A 83 25.29 15.59 -15.49
C LEU A 83 25.17 15.49 -17.02
N THR A 84 23.98 15.21 -17.55
CA THR A 84 23.69 15.27 -18.98
C THR A 84 23.91 16.67 -19.52
N LEU A 85 23.28 17.67 -18.91
CA LEU A 85 23.38 19.08 -19.31
C LEU A 85 24.83 19.55 -19.31
N LYS A 86 25.55 19.28 -18.22
CA LYS A 86 26.97 19.61 -18.09
C LYS A 86 27.84 18.91 -19.13
N ARG A 87 27.52 17.66 -19.50
CA ARG A 87 28.29 16.90 -20.49
C ARG A 87 28.00 17.37 -21.92
N PHE A 88 26.78 17.79 -22.19
CA PHE A 88 26.38 18.32 -23.49
C PHE A 88 26.71 19.80 -23.67
N ASP A 89 27.15 20.47 -22.60
CA ASP A 89 27.38 21.92 -22.55
C ASP A 89 26.12 22.69 -23.00
N ALA A 90 24.98 22.31 -22.40
CA ALA A 90 23.66 22.76 -22.81
C ALA A 90 22.79 23.10 -21.59
N ASP A 91 21.87 24.04 -21.81
CA ASP A 91 20.82 24.41 -20.87
C ASP A 91 19.49 23.71 -21.21
N LEU A 92 18.48 23.91 -20.37
CA LEU A 92 17.11 23.46 -20.62
C LEU A 92 16.26 24.52 -21.33
N PRO A 93 15.27 24.10 -22.15
CA PRO A 93 15.08 22.74 -22.65
C PRO A 93 16.22 22.34 -23.61
N LEU A 94 16.56 21.04 -23.71
CA LEU A 94 17.54 20.60 -24.71
C LEU A 94 17.05 20.92 -26.14
N SER A 95 18.00 21.28 -27.00
CA SER A 95 17.75 21.51 -28.42
C SER A 95 17.19 20.26 -29.12
N TYR A 96 16.34 20.44 -30.13
CA TYR A 96 15.74 19.35 -30.92
C TYR A 96 16.80 18.48 -31.57
N GLN A 97 17.89 19.08 -32.04
CA GLN A 97 19.01 18.33 -32.59
C GLN A 97 19.63 17.38 -31.55
N ARG A 98 19.75 17.83 -30.29
CA ARG A 98 20.26 17.01 -29.19
C ARG A 98 19.27 15.93 -28.78
N GLN A 99 17.98 16.24 -28.71
CA GLN A 99 16.91 15.27 -28.45
C GLN A 99 16.92 14.16 -29.52
N VAL A 100 16.98 14.53 -30.80
CA VAL A 100 17.08 13.60 -31.93
C VAL A 100 18.35 12.74 -31.86
N PHE A 101 19.48 13.31 -31.43
CA PHE A 101 20.72 12.55 -31.24
C PHE A 101 20.55 11.46 -30.18
N VAL A 102 19.97 11.79 -29.02
CA VAL A 102 19.72 10.82 -27.94
C VAL A 102 18.71 9.76 -28.38
N LEU A 103 17.60 10.17 -28.99
CA LEU A 103 16.58 9.25 -29.50
C LEU A 103 17.14 8.28 -30.54
N ARG A 104 18.05 8.72 -31.41
CA ARG A 104 18.72 7.83 -32.36
C ARG A 104 19.53 6.75 -31.65
N GLN A 105 20.27 7.10 -30.60
CA GLN A 105 21.03 6.12 -29.82
C GLN A 105 20.13 5.10 -29.11
N ILE A 106 18.97 5.55 -28.62
CA ILE A 106 17.94 4.68 -28.05
C ILE A 106 17.41 3.75 -29.14
N LEU A 107 17.05 4.29 -30.31
CA LEU A 107 16.47 3.54 -31.42
C LEU A 107 17.46 2.53 -32.06
N GLU A 108 18.74 2.86 -32.09
CA GLU A 108 19.82 1.96 -32.55
C GLU A 108 20.00 0.73 -31.64
N ALA A 109 19.58 0.80 -30.38
CA ALA A 109 19.62 -0.33 -29.46
C ALA A 109 18.51 -1.38 -29.71
N ASP A 110 17.59 -1.11 -30.63
CA ASP A 110 16.39 -1.90 -30.92
C ASP A 110 15.51 -2.17 -29.67
N PRO A 111 14.97 -1.10 -29.02
CA PRO A 111 14.02 -1.24 -27.93
C PRO A 111 12.69 -1.82 -28.42
N ALA A 112 11.86 -2.29 -27.50
CA ALA A 112 10.52 -2.78 -27.82
C ALA A 112 9.54 -1.63 -28.10
N ALA A 113 9.68 -0.51 -27.39
CA ALA A 113 8.91 0.72 -27.56
C ALA A 113 9.67 1.91 -26.95
N ILE A 114 9.34 3.13 -27.36
CA ILE A 114 9.91 4.37 -26.83
C ILE A 114 8.78 5.31 -26.41
N TYR A 115 8.77 5.75 -25.15
CA TYR A 115 7.93 6.84 -24.66
C TYR A 115 8.80 8.06 -24.36
N VAL A 116 8.35 9.24 -24.78
CA VAL A 116 9.13 10.48 -24.71
C VAL A 116 8.38 11.51 -23.87
N ASP A 117 8.95 11.86 -22.72
CA ASP A 117 8.37 12.69 -21.67
C ASP A 117 9.32 13.85 -21.31
N PHE A 118 9.34 14.89 -22.12
CA PHE A 118 10.10 16.08 -21.80
C PHE A 118 9.31 17.34 -22.11
N ARG A 119 9.47 18.34 -21.24
CA ARG A 119 8.79 19.61 -21.38
C ARG A 119 9.55 20.55 -22.31
N MET A 120 8.86 21.07 -23.32
CA MET A 120 9.35 22.12 -24.20
C MET A 120 8.65 23.44 -23.85
N ALA A 121 9.33 24.32 -23.10
CA ALA A 121 8.73 25.60 -22.71
C ALA A 121 8.69 26.61 -23.88
N TYR A 122 9.58 26.48 -24.86
CA TYR A 122 9.67 27.32 -26.05
C TYR A 122 10.44 26.60 -27.15
N GLU A 123 10.17 26.96 -28.41
CA GLU A 123 11.02 26.56 -29.54
C GLU A 123 12.35 27.33 -29.47
N HIS A 124 13.47 26.65 -29.69
CA HIS A 124 14.75 27.32 -29.88
C HIS A 124 14.74 28.08 -31.21
N THR A 125 15.30 29.29 -31.22
CA THR A 125 15.53 30.03 -32.46
C THR A 125 16.32 29.17 -33.45
N ASP A 126 15.80 29.05 -34.68
CA ASP A 126 16.34 28.25 -35.78
C ASP A 126 16.17 26.72 -35.69
N GLU A 127 15.38 26.21 -34.74
CA GLU A 127 14.99 24.80 -34.70
C GLU A 127 13.54 24.57 -35.16
N SER A 128 13.25 23.37 -35.66
CA SER A 128 11.91 22.99 -36.10
C SER A 128 11.62 21.55 -35.74
N LEU A 129 10.38 21.28 -35.33
CA LEU A 129 9.90 19.93 -35.00
C LEU A 129 10.00 18.94 -36.16
N THR A 130 10.15 19.42 -37.40
CA THR A 130 10.40 18.57 -38.57
C THR A 130 11.69 17.75 -38.44
N GLN A 131 12.63 18.14 -37.56
CA GLN A 131 13.83 17.36 -37.27
C GLN A 131 13.51 15.96 -36.72
N PHE A 132 12.39 15.81 -36.00
CA PHE A 132 11.93 14.52 -35.49
C PHE A 132 11.44 13.58 -36.59
N GLN A 133 11.07 14.07 -37.78
CA GLN A 133 10.55 13.24 -38.88
C GLN A 133 11.50 12.09 -39.22
N SER A 134 12.81 12.35 -39.23
CA SER A 134 13.82 11.32 -39.52
C SER A 134 13.80 10.16 -38.50
N ILE A 135 13.54 10.47 -37.22
CA ILE A 135 13.43 9.47 -36.15
C ILE A 135 12.11 8.71 -36.27
N LEU A 136 11.01 9.40 -36.57
CA LEU A 136 9.70 8.77 -36.76
C LEU A 136 9.71 7.79 -37.94
N ASP A 137 10.32 8.18 -39.06
CA ASP A 137 10.45 7.34 -40.25
C ASP A 137 11.33 6.12 -39.97
N GLU A 138 12.45 6.30 -39.26
CA GLU A 138 13.33 5.22 -38.86
C GLU A 138 12.63 4.24 -37.90
N ALA A 139 11.94 4.75 -36.87
CA ALA A 139 11.19 3.94 -35.91
C ALA A 139 10.09 3.14 -36.61
N LYS A 140 9.36 3.76 -37.54
CA LYS A 140 8.36 3.08 -38.38
C LYS A 140 8.98 1.97 -39.23
N SER A 141 10.15 2.21 -39.82
CA SER A 141 10.85 1.19 -40.62
C SER A 141 11.30 -0.02 -39.78
N LYS A 142 11.69 0.22 -38.53
CA LYS A 142 12.07 -0.82 -37.56
C LYS A 142 10.88 -1.46 -36.84
N HIS A 143 9.66 -0.99 -37.09
CA HIS A 143 8.44 -1.42 -36.40
C HIS A 143 8.52 -1.21 -34.87
N ILE A 144 9.19 -0.13 -34.44
CA ILE A 144 9.30 0.27 -33.04
C ILE A 144 8.30 1.40 -32.81
N PRO A 145 7.27 1.21 -31.96
CA PRO A 145 6.33 2.27 -31.63
C PRO A 145 7.03 3.35 -30.80
N ILE A 146 6.76 4.61 -31.15
CA ILE A 146 7.24 5.79 -30.43
C ILE A 146 6.04 6.66 -30.05
N PHE A 147 6.07 7.18 -28.82
CA PHE A 147 5.01 8.02 -28.25
C PHE A 147 5.62 9.29 -27.67
N PHE A 148 4.95 10.42 -27.82
CA PHE A 148 5.34 11.71 -27.27
C PHE A 148 4.28 12.23 -26.31
N ALA A 149 4.72 12.65 -25.13
CA ALA A 149 3.89 13.30 -24.13
C ALA A 149 3.28 14.59 -24.69
N ARG A 150 1.95 14.67 -24.66
CA ARG A 150 1.16 15.84 -25.06
C ARG A 150 0.93 16.83 -23.90
N GLY A 151 1.05 16.38 -22.66
CA GLY A 151 0.73 17.13 -21.44
C GLY A 151 -0.37 16.48 -20.62
N GLU A 152 -0.83 17.17 -19.57
CA GLU A 152 -1.93 16.71 -18.71
C GLU A 152 -3.31 16.93 -19.36
N GLU A 153 -4.27 16.04 -19.10
CA GLU A 153 -5.66 16.19 -19.57
C GLU A 153 -6.33 17.48 -19.04
N GLY A 154 -7.00 18.22 -19.94
CA GLY A 154 -7.74 19.44 -19.60
C GLY A 154 -8.23 20.22 -20.83
N HIS A 155 -9.27 21.06 -20.67
CA HIS A 155 -10.03 21.69 -21.76
C HIS A 155 -9.27 22.66 -22.70
N ASP A 156 -8.01 23.01 -22.41
CA ASP A 156 -7.22 23.98 -23.20
C ASP A 156 -5.90 23.39 -23.77
N GLN A 157 -5.74 22.07 -23.79
CA GLN A 157 -4.51 21.42 -24.29
C GLN A 157 -4.53 21.23 -25.82
N ILE A 158 -3.62 21.90 -26.50
CA ILE A 158 -3.44 21.86 -27.94
C ILE A 158 -2.78 20.52 -28.33
N ASP A 159 -3.28 19.86 -29.39
CA ASP A 159 -2.61 18.70 -30.01
C ASP A 159 -1.13 19.00 -30.24
N LEU A 160 -0.27 17.98 -30.14
CA LEU A 160 1.12 18.17 -30.54
C LEU A 160 1.16 18.56 -32.03
N PRO A 161 1.87 19.63 -32.40
CA PRO A 161 1.97 20.05 -33.79
C PRO A 161 2.67 18.99 -34.65
N ALA A 162 2.40 19.02 -35.96
CA ALA A 162 3.07 18.12 -36.90
C ALA A 162 4.60 18.26 -36.80
N PRO A 163 5.37 17.16 -36.86
CA PRO A 163 4.94 15.79 -37.22
C PRO A 163 4.48 14.91 -36.06
N LEU A 164 4.37 15.45 -34.84
CA LEU A 164 4.16 14.64 -33.62
C LEU A 164 2.69 14.28 -33.34
N THR A 165 1.73 14.91 -34.01
CA THR A 165 0.29 14.70 -33.83
C THR A 165 -0.13 13.23 -33.94
N GLY A 166 0.50 12.43 -34.79
CA GLY A 166 0.15 11.02 -34.99
C GLY A 166 0.73 10.05 -33.96
N VAL A 167 1.56 10.54 -33.04
CA VAL A 167 2.29 9.75 -32.03
C VAL A 167 2.15 10.34 -30.64
N GLU A 168 1.14 11.18 -30.41
CA GLU A 168 0.91 11.81 -29.12
C GLU A 168 0.23 10.87 -28.12
N SER A 169 0.51 11.07 -26.83
CA SER A 169 -0.04 10.33 -25.70
C SER A 169 -0.16 11.28 -24.51
N TYR A 170 -1.17 11.08 -23.65
CA TYR A 170 -1.31 11.88 -22.43
C TYR A 170 -0.24 11.50 -21.41
N SER A 171 0.19 12.50 -20.64
CA SER A 171 1.22 12.37 -19.61
C SER A 171 0.71 13.01 -18.32
N ASN A 172 -0.34 12.43 -17.74
CA ASN A 172 -0.81 12.86 -16.42
C ASN A 172 0.01 12.15 -15.35
N ALA A 173 0.50 12.92 -14.38
CA ALA A 173 1.09 12.38 -13.15
C ALA A 173 0.01 11.77 -12.23
N LEU A 174 0.34 11.54 -10.96
CA LEU A 174 -0.63 11.05 -9.98
C LEU A 174 -1.76 12.08 -9.77
N GLU A 175 -3.00 11.59 -9.75
CA GLU A 175 -4.17 12.39 -9.37
C GLU A 175 -4.15 12.77 -7.88
N THR A 176 -5.09 13.61 -7.45
CA THR A 176 -5.26 13.97 -6.02
C THR A 176 -5.44 12.77 -5.10
N SER A 177 -5.97 11.65 -5.62
CA SER A 177 -6.11 10.39 -4.88
C SER A 177 -4.82 9.57 -4.80
N SER A 178 -3.72 10.03 -5.40
CA SER A 178 -2.46 9.28 -5.60
C SER A 178 -2.60 8.06 -6.52
N ALA A 179 -3.68 7.97 -7.30
CA ALA A 179 -3.82 6.98 -8.36
C ALA A 179 -3.26 7.49 -9.70
N TYR A 180 -2.88 6.54 -10.54
CA TYR A 180 -2.38 6.75 -11.88
C TYR A 180 -3.49 6.43 -12.90
N PRO A 181 -4.06 7.41 -13.61
CA PRO A 181 -5.11 7.15 -14.57
C PRO A 181 -4.56 6.35 -15.74
N LEU A 182 -5.29 5.32 -16.18
CA LEU A 182 -4.91 4.50 -17.34
C LEU A 182 -5.60 4.98 -18.62
N MET A 183 -6.87 5.35 -18.49
CA MET A 183 -7.73 5.83 -19.57
C MET A 183 -8.47 7.08 -19.09
N PHE A 184 -8.80 7.93 -20.05
CA PHE A 184 -9.55 9.15 -19.84
C PHE A 184 -10.90 9.05 -20.54
N GLU A 185 -11.97 9.41 -19.82
CA GLU A 185 -13.31 9.49 -20.38
C GLU A 185 -13.55 10.91 -20.88
N GLU A 186 -13.80 11.07 -22.18
CA GLU A 186 -14.15 12.37 -22.75
C GLU A 186 -15.52 12.84 -22.21
N GLU A 187 -15.52 13.87 -21.36
CA GLU A 187 -16.76 14.51 -20.92
C GLU A 187 -17.45 15.22 -22.09
N GLY A 188 -18.50 14.59 -22.65
CA GLY A 188 -19.49 15.26 -23.50
C GLY A 188 -19.28 15.19 -25.01
N GLY A 189 -18.35 14.38 -25.51
CA GLY A 189 -18.16 14.12 -26.95
C GLY A 189 -19.09 13.05 -27.53
N GLU A 190 -19.51 13.20 -28.79
CA GLU A 190 -20.16 12.15 -29.56
C GLU A 190 -19.26 10.88 -29.54
N LYS A 191 -19.84 9.70 -29.26
CA LYS A 191 -19.21 8.37 -29.00
C LYS A 191 -18.25 7.79 -30.08
N THR A 192 -17.63 8.62 -30.91
CA THR A 192 -16.85 8.22 -32.09
C THR A 192 -15.36 8.52 -31.99
N GLU A 193 -14.87 9.25 -30.98
CA GLU A 193 -13.43 9.45 -30.78
C GLU A 193 -12.83 8.44 -29.80
N LYS A 194 -11.60 8.03 -30.09
CA LYS A 194 -10.87 6.97 -29.39
C LYS A 194 -10.69 7.34 -27.92
N SER A 195 -11.04 6.44 -27.01
CA SER A 195 -10.64 6.54 -25.61
C SER A 195 -9.13 6.80 -25.52
N GLN A 196 -8.79 7.94 -24.92
CA GLN A 196 -7.41 8.38 -24.78
C GLN A 196 -6.78 7.66 -23.59
N ALA A 197 -5.50 7.33 -23.71
CA ALA A 197 -4.77 6.56 -22.72
C ALA A 197 -3.60 7.38 -22.16
N ASN A 198 -3.21 7.07 -20.93
CA ASN A 198 -2.02 7.63 -20.32
C ASN A 198 -0.77 6.86 -20.78
N ALA A 199 0.40 7.50 -20.68
CA ALA A 199 1.71 7.04 -21.09
C ALA A 199 1.97 5.54 -20.89
N ALA A 200 1.83 5.06 -19.66
CA ALA A 200 2.13 3.67 -19.32
C ALA A 200 1.19 2.69 -20.02
N PHE A 201 -0.11 3.03 -20.08
CA PHE A 201 -1.11 2.17 -20.71
C PHE A 201 -0.95 2.16 -22.23
N ASP A 202 -0.60 3.28 -22.85
CA ASP A 202 -0.39 3.36 -24.30
C ASP A 202 0.76 2.45 -24.77
N VAL A 203 1.88 2.50 -24.04
CA VAL A 203 3.01 1.62 -24.30
C VAL A 203 2.63 0.16 -24.06
N TYR A 204 1.92 -0.14 -22.97
CA TYR A 204 1.47 -1.49 -22.63
C TYR A 204 0.51 -2.06 -23.69
N ARG A 205 -0.55 -1.33 -24.04
CA ARG A 205 -1.53 -1.65 -25.07
C ARG A 205 -0.85 -1.92 -26.41
N SER A 206 0.06 -1.05 -26.83
CA SER A 206 0.82 -1.21 -28.07
C SER A 206 1.67 -2.47 -28.08
N LEU A 207 2.42 -2.74 -27.00
CA LEU A 207 3.27 -3.91 -26.91
C LEU A 207 2.45 -5.21 -26.83
N CYS A 208 1.39 -5.25 -26.04
CA CYS A 208 0.55 -6.43 -25.89
C CYS A 208 -0.27 -6.76 -27.14
N THR A 209 -0.56 -5.78 -27.99
CA THR A 209 -1.21 -6.02 -29.30
C THR A 209 -0.21 -6.37 -30.40
N SER A 210 1.08 -6.14 -30.18
CA SER A 210 2.15 -6.38 -31.16
C SER A 210 3.23 -7.35 -30.64
N THR A 211 4.42 -6.84 -30.34
CA THR A 211 5.65 -7.57 -30.05
C THR A 211 5.55 -8.50 -28.85
N TRP A 212 4.70 -8.17 -27.88
CA TRP A 212 4.51 -8.90 -26.62
C TRP A 212 3.17 -9.61 -26.50
N SER A 213 2.45 -9.83 -27.60
CA SER A 213 1.17 -10.56 -27.61
C SER A 213 1.21 -11.93 -26.89
N GLY A 214 2.31 -12.66 -26.99
CA GLY A 214 2.51 -13.93 -26.25
C GLY A 214 2.95 -13.77 -24.79
N GLN A 215 3.25 -12.57 -24.32
CA GLN A 215 3.78 -12.29 -22.98
C GLN A 215 2.74 -11.64 -22.05
N CYS A 216 1.73 -10.95 -22.59
CA CYS A 216 0.73 -10.22 -21.78
C CYS A 216 -0.46 -11.06 -21.32
N GLY A 217 -0.50 -12.36 -21.62
CA GLY A 217 -1.66 -13.20 -21.33
C GLY A 217 -2.87 -12.80 -22.19
N VAL A 218 -4.08 -12.96 -21.65
CA VAL A 218 -5.32 -12.54 -22.32
C VAL A 218 -5.49 -11.04 -22.09
N PHE A 219 -5.11 -10.23 -23.07
CA PHE A 219 -5.28 -8.78 -23.03
C PHE A 219 -6.68 -8.40 -23.53
N ARG A 220 -7.44 -7.67 -22.70
CA ARG A 220 -8.71 -7.03 -23.06
C ARG A 220 -8.68 -5.61 -22.53
N GLU A 221 -8.90 -4.65 -23.41
CA GLU A 221 -8.83 -3.22 -23.06
C GLU A 221 -9.89 -2.83 -22.01
N ASP A 222 -11.06 -3.48 -22.07
CA ASP A 222 -12.16 -3.31 -21.10
C ASP A 222 -11.78 -3.65 -19.65
N ASP A 223 -10.66 -4.35 -19.43
CA ASP A 223 -10.21 -4.70 -18.08
C ASP A 223 -9.42 -3.55 -17.40
N PHE A 224 -9.19 -2.42 -18.08
CA PHE A 224 -8.27 -1.34 -17.64
C PHE A 224 -8.92 0.03 -17.44
N HIS A 225 -10.21 0.09 -17.11
CA HIS A 225 -10.94 1.37 -16.91
C HIS A 225 -10.64 2.07 -15.59
N SER A 226 -10.30 1.31 -14.53
CA SER A 226 -10.09 1.90 -13.21
C SER A 226 -8.68 2.49 -13.08
N PRO A 227 -8.51 3.66 -12.42
CA PRO A 227 -7.20 4.21 -12.11
C PRO A 227 -6.35 3.19 -11.33
N MET A 228 -5.06 3.15 -11.64
CA MET A 228 -4.10 2.19 -11.07
C MET A 228 -3.40 2.77 -9.83
N ILE A 229 -3.27 1.96 -8.79
CA ILE A 229 -2.41 2.22 -7.65
C ILE A 229 -1.02 1.65 -7.93
N ILE A 230 -0.04 2.53 -8.11
CA ILE A 230 1.34 2.14 -8.39
C ILE A 230 1.94 1.48 -7.14
N GLN A 231 2.30 0.20 -7.26
CA GLN A 231 3.16 -0.46 -6.29
C GLN A 231 4.62 -0.17 -6.65
N TRP A 232 5.44 0.12 -5.65
CA TRP A 232 6.84 0.50 -5.82
C TRP A 232 7.76 -0.64 -5.41
N GLY A 233 8.79 -0.91 -6.20
CA GLY A 233 9.80 -1.91 -5.87
C GLY A 233 11.13 -1.33 -5.39
N LEU A 234 11.86 -2.14 -4.63
CA LEU A 234 13.22 -1.82 -4.17
C LEU A 234 14.32 -2.66 -4.82
N HIS A 235 13.93 -3.73 -5.54
CA HIS A 235 14.86 -4.60 -6.24
C HIS A 235 15.26 -4.00 -7.59
N VAL A 236 16.33 -3.21 -7.57
CA VAL A 236 16.91 -2.59 -8.76
C VAL A 236 17.29 -3.64 -9.80
N ASP A 237 17.24 -3.26 -11.08
CA ASP A 237 17.74 -4.09 -12.17
C ASP A 237 19.22 -4.49 -11.92
N PRO A 238 19.60 -5.78 -12.06
CA PRO A 238 20.99 -6.22 -11.89
C PRO A 238 21.99 -5.44 -12.76
N ASP A 239 21.60 -5.03 -13.96
CA ASP A 239 22.42 -4.26 -14.89
C ASP A 239 22.64 -2.81 -14.44
N GLN A 240 21.89 -2.31 -13.45
CA GLN A 240 22.10 -0.97 -12.88
C GLN A 240 23.52 -0.80 -12.33
N THR A 241 24.14 -1.89 -11.85
CA THR A 241 25.53 -1.91 -11.36
C THR A 241 26.55 -1.53 -12.44
N GLN A 242 26.21 -1.75 -13.73
CA GLN A 242 27.04 -1.34 -14.86
C GLN A 242 26.95 0.16 -15.11
N VAL A 243 25.88 0.82 -14.68
CA VAL A 243 25.61 2.25 -14.96
C VAL A 243 26.07 3.12 -13.80
N THR A 244 25.71 2.75 -12.57
CA THR A 244 25.96 3.53 -11.35
C THR A 244 26.48 2.62 -10.25
N SER A 245 27.47 3.10 -9.48
CA SER A 245 27.87 2.36 -8.27
C SER A 245 26.73 2.39 -7.27
N LEU A 246 26.34 1.21 -6.79
CA LEU A 246 25.35 1.05 -5.74
C LEU A 246 25.98 1.15 -4.33
N ASP A 247 27.31 1.24 -4.21
CA ASP A 247 28.03 1.08 -2.93
C ASP A 247 27.64 2.12 -1.86
N ASN A 248 27.21 3.31 -2.28
CA ASN A 248 26.77 4.40 -1.40
C ASN A 248 25.25 4.65 -1.46
N SER A 249 24.49 3.79 -2.14
CA SER A 249 23.04 3.96 -2.20
C SER A 249 22.41 3.54 -0.85
N PRO A 250 21.51 4.36 -0.24
CA PRO A 250 20.69 3.95 0.91
C PRO A 250 19.94 2.62 0.66
N ARG A 251 19.69 2.31 -0.61
CA ARG A 251 19.04 1.05 -1.05
C ARG A 251 19.99 -0.15 -0.96
N ASN A 252 21.30 0.09 -1.03
CA ASN A 252 22.34 -0.90 -0.82
C ASN A 252 22.84 -0.95 0.63
N THR A 253 22.72 0.11 1.44
CA THR A 253 22.92 0.03 2.91
C THR A 253 21.72 -0.58 3.64
N CYS A 254 20.59 -0.77 2.95
CA CYS A 254 19.56 -1.73 3.34
C CYS A 254 19.88 -3.17 2.88
N ALA A 255 21.02 -3.42 2.23
CA ALA A 255 21.73 -4.68 2.41
C ALA A 255 22.30 -4.67 3.83
N VAL A 256 21.44 -4.97 4.80
CA VAL A 256 21.95 -5.56 6.03
C VAL A 256 22.86 -6.71 5.56
N PRO A 257 24.13 -6.79 6.00
CA PRO A 257 25.00 -7.92 5.68
C PRO A 257 24.49 -9.13 6.46
N PHE A 258 23.29 -9.57 6.12
CA PHE A 258 22.67 -10.76 6.61
C PHE A 258 22.90 -11.80 5.53
N THR A 259 23.68 -12.82 5.86
CA THR A 259 23.92 -14.03 5.06
C THR A 259 22.68 -14.93 4.98
N GLY A 260 21.48 -14.32 4.96
CA GLY A 260 20.19 -14.99 4.82
C GLY A 260 19.64 -14.84 3.40
N GLY A 261 18.77 -15.75 2.98
CA GLY A 261 18.09 -15.68 1.68
C GLY A 261 17.29 -14.38 1.51
N ILE A 262 16.94 -14.07 0.25
CA ILE A 262 16.23 -12.85 -0.20
C ILE A 262 15.05 -12.50 0.72
N LEU A 263 14.28 -13.50 1.15
CA LEU A 263 13.11 -13.32 1.99
C LEU A 263 13.40 -12.71 3.38
N CYS A 264 14.46 -13.18 4.06
CA CYS A 264 14.82 -12.63 5.37
C CYS A 264 15.24 -11.16 5.25
N ARG A 265 15.89 -10.80 4.13
CA ARG A 265 16.27 -9.42 3.84
C ARG A 265 15.02 -8.56 3.60
N SER A 266 14.08 -9.01 2.79
CA SER A 266 12.82 -8.29 2.54
C SER A 266 12.02 -8.05 3.82
N ILE A 267 11.92 -9.04 4.71
CA ILE A 267 11.21 -8.89 6.01
C ILE A 267 11.87 -7.80 6.87
N VAL A 268 13.20 -7.83 7.02
CA VAL A 268 13.92 -6.84 7.83
C VAL A 268 13.81 -5.44 7.21
N GLN A 269 13.91 -5.34 5.88
CA GLN A 269 13.71 -4.08 5.17
C GLN A 269 12.30 -3.54 5.37
N SER A 270 11.29 -4.39 5.27
CA SER A 270 9.88 -4.02 5.45
C SER A 270 9.63 -3.49 6.85
N PHE A 271 10.15 -4.17 7.88
CA PHE A 271 10.06 -3.67 9.25
C PHE A 271 10.77 -2.32 9.42
N THR A 272 11.96 -2.17 8.83
CA THR A 272 12.74 -0.93 8.93
C THR A 272 12.04 0.24 8.23
N LEU A 273 11.51 0.02 7.02
CA LEU A 273 10.81 1.02 6.23
C LEU A 273 9.45 1.35 6.83
N GLY A 274 8.69 0.36 7.29
CA GLY A 274 7.44 0.57 8.01
C GLY A 274 7.63 1.36 9.29
N PHE A 275 8.65 1.02 10.10
CA PHE A 275 8.98 1.78 11.31
C PHE A 275 9.34 3.23 10.96
N ARG A 276 10.11 3.45 9.90
CA ARG A 276 10.46 4.80 9.43
C ARG A 276 9.26 5.57 8.89
N ALA A 277 8.39 4.94 8.11
CA ALA A 277 7.18 5.55 7.59
C ALA A 277 6.21 5.95 8.71
N PHE A 278 6.18 5.18 9.81
CA PHE A 278 5.33 5.46 10.96
C PHE A 278 5.91 6.51 11.91
N TRP A 279 7.22 6.51 12.17
CA TRP A 279 7.86 7.39 13.18
C TRP A 279 8.69 8.55 12.61
N GLY A 280 9.09 8.52 11.34
CA GLY A 280 10.02 9.49 10.75
C GLY A 280 9.33 10.49 9.84
N SER A 281 9.92 11.69 9.69
CA SER A 281 9.54 12.60 8.61
C SER A 281 10.12 12.07 7.29
N SER A 282 9.26 11.64 6.37
CA SER A 282 9.59 11.19 5.02
C SER A 282 10.23 12.27 4.11
N ARG A 283 10.51 13.47 4.63
CA ARG A 283 10.88 14.66 3.85
C ARG A 283 12.36 14.75 3.42
N ASP A 284 13.28 14.07 4.08
CA ASP A 284 14.74 14.28 3.85
C ASP A 284 15.42 13.13 3.07
N TYR A 285 14.65 12.35 2.33
CA TYR A 285 15.19 11.23 1.55
C TYR A 285 15.64 11.68 0.16
N GLU A 286 16.84 12.26 0.06
CA GLU A 286 17.59 12.27 -1.20
C GLU A 286 18.25 10.90 -1.39
N VAL A 287 17.45 9.88 -1.74
CA VAL A 287 17.99 8.55 -2.02
C VAL A 287 18.53 8.55 -3.44
N GLY A 288 19.83 8.25 -3.60
CA GLY A 288 20.52 8.19 -4.89
C GLY A 288 19.74 7.42 -5.97
N HIS A 289 20.00 7.81 -7.22
CA HIS A 289 19.33 7.52 -8.51
C HIS A 289 19.10 6.04 -8.91
N ALA A 290 19.06 5.10 -7.97
CA ALA A 290 18.86 3.68 -8.23
C ALA A 290 17.37 3.31 -8.11
N TYR A 291 16.58 3.59 -9.14
CA TYR A 291 15.17 3.23 -9.19
C TYR A 291 14.99 1.72 -9.46
N TYR A 292 13.74 1.25 -9.30
CA TYR A 292 13.38 -0.13 -9.63
C TYR A 292 13.67 -0.47 -11.10
N PRO A 293 13.21 0.31 -12.10
CA PRO A 293 13.63 0.15 -13.48
C PRO A 293 15.09 0.57 -13.68
N LEU A 294 15.76 -0.07 -14.67
CA LEU A 294 17.08 0.33 -15.13
C LEU A 294 17.07 1.80 -15.54
N THR A 295 17.89 2.64 -14.90
CA THR A 295 17.95 4.08 -15.17
C THR A 295 19.34 4.46 -15.67
N ILE A 296 19.41 5.06 -16.85
CA ILE A 296 20.65 5.47 -17.53
C ILE A 296 20.58 6.97 -17.84
N GLY A 297 21.59 7.74 -17.44
CA GLY A 297 21.69 9.13 -17.90
C GLY A 297 21.99 9.18 -19.40
N ALA A 298 21.34 10.07 -20.16
CA ALA A 298 21.48 10.15 -21.62
C ALA A 298 22.95 10.34 -22.07
N GLN A 299 23.76 11.03 -21.26
CA GLN A 299 25.20 11.18 -21.49
C GLN A 299 25.99 9.86 -21.45
N GLN A 300 25.46 8.85 -20.76
CA GLN A 300 26.12 7.57 -20.54
C GLN A 300 25.82 6.55 -21.64
N LEU A 301 24.88 6.82 -22.55
CA LEU A 301 24.43 5.84 -23.56
C LEU A 301 25.58 5.29 -24.43
N ASN A 302 26.55 6.13 -24.78
CA ASN A 302 27.76 5.75 -25.54
C ASN A 302 28.92 5.29 -24.66
N GLU A 303 28.81 5.39 -23.34
CA GLU A 303 29.85 4.98 -22.43
C GLU A 303 29.84 3.45 -22.25
N ARG A 304 30.95 2.92 -21.76
CA ARG A 304 31.05 1.50 -21.40
C ARG A 304 30.58 1.30 -19.98
N GLY A 305 30.00 0.13 -19.71
CA GLY A 305 29.62 -0.24 -18.36
C GLY A 305 30.80 -0.29 -17.40
N ARG A 306 30.55 0.09 -16.15
CA ARG A 306 31.52 0.02 -15.05
C ARG A 306 31.98 -1.42 -14.85
N GLY A 307 33.29 -1.64 -14.73
CA GLY A 307 33.87 -2.97 -14.50
C GLY A 307 33.78 -3.92 -15.71
N THR A 308 33.35 -3.43 -16.88
CA THR A 308 33.29 -4.27 -18.09
C THR A 308 34.65 -4.38 -18.79
N PRO A 309 34.99 -5.52 -19.43
CA PRO A 309 36.22 -5.68 -20.18
C PRO A 309 36.37 -4.67 -21.33
N PRO A 310 37.62 -4.36 -21.76
CA PRO A 310 37.85 -3.58 -22.98
C PRO A 310 37.18 -4.22 -24.19
N GLY A 311 36.43 -3.43 -24.97
CA GLY A 311 35.69 -3.90 -26.15
C GLY A 311 34.23 -4.30 -25.88
N SER A 312 33.76 -4.19 -24.64
CA SER A 312 32.34 -4.39 -24.30
C SER A 312 31.43 -3.39 -25.04
N PRO A 313 30.19 -3.76 -25.36
CA PRO A 313 29.24 -2.88 -26.03
C PRO A 313 28.92 -1.63 -25.19
N PRO A 314 28.45 -0.54 -25.83
CA PRO A 314 27.99 0.65 -25.12
C PRO A 314 26.78 0.35 -24.23
N LEU A 315 26.56 1.17 -23.20
CA LEU A 315 25.44 1.03 -22.26
C LEU A 315 24.08 1.08 -22.95
N SER A 316 23.95 1.74 -24.11
CA SER A 316 22.72 1.70 -24.92
C SER A 316 22.27 0.28 -25.27
N HIS A 317 23.18 -0.70 -25.37
CA HIS A 317 22.82 -2.09 -25.61
C HIS A 317 21.93 -2.70 -24.51
N LEU A 318 21.96 -2.15 -23.29
CA LEU A 318 21.09 -2.59 -22.20
C LEU A 318 19.61 -2.25 -22.45
N LEU A 319 19.30 -1.35 -23.39
CA LEU A 319 17.93 -0.95 -23.75
C LEU A 319 17.23 -1.96 -24.70
N LYS A 320 17.99 -2.91 -25.25
CA LYS A 320 17.50 -3.84 -26.27
C LYS A 320 16.29 -4.63 -25.79
N GLY A 321 15.20 -4.58 -26.57
CA GLY A 321 13.96 -5.31 -26.28
C GLY A 321 13.19 -4.82 -25.04
N ARG A 322 13.59 -3.70 -24.44
CA ARG A 322 12.88 -3.06 -23.32
C ARG A 322 11.93 -1.97 -23.81
N ALA A 323 10.88 -1.69 -23.06
CA ALA A 323 10.16 -0.43 -23.17
C ALA A 323 11.01 0.68 -22.55
N VAL A 324 11.35 1.70 -23.33
CA VAL A 324 12.24 2.78 -22.90
C VAL A 324 11.45 4.05 -22.67
N PHE A 325 11.49 4.58 -21.46
CA PHE A 325 10.92 5.86 -21.09
C PHE A 325 12.03 6.91 -21.08
N TYR A 326 11.92 7.94 -21.90
CA TYR A 326 12.94 8.98 -22.06
C TYR A 326 12.42 10.32 -21.58
N GLY A 327 13.06 10.93 -20.59
CA GLY A 327 12.56 12.19 -20.02
C GLY A 327 13.55 12.94 -19.13
N THR A 328 13.08 13.97 -18.45
CA THR A 328 13.89 14.86 -17.60
C THR A 328 13.95 14.41 -16.14
N ASP A 329 15.12 14.54 -15.50
CA ASP A 329 15.35 14.37 -14.05
C ASP A 329 16.10 15.60 -13.54
N ILE A 330 15.38 16.71 -13.40
CA ILE A 330 15.97 18.02 -13.10
C ILE A 330 15.19 18.70 -11.99
N ARG A 331 15.92 18.99 -10.90
CA ARG A 331 15.37 19.42 -9.61
C ARG A 331 14.51 20.68 -9.70
N ASP A 332 14.86 21.63 -10.57
CA ASP A 332 14.22 22.94 -10.64
C ASP A 332 12.94 22.96 -11.51
N GLN A 333 12.66 21.88 -12.27
CA GLN A 333 11.50 21.84 -13.17
C GLN A 333 10.17 21.44 -12.51
N HIS A 334 10.17 21.10 -11.20
CA HIS A 334 8.99 20.66 -10.44
C HIS A 334 8.23 19.50 -11.11
N ASP A 335 8.92 18.71 -11.92
CA ASP A 335 8.40 17.54 -12.63
C ASP A 335 8.69 16.25 -11.85
N ASP A 336 8.56 16.36 -10.53
CA ASP A 336 8.87 15.32 -9.56
C ASP A 336 7.67 15.00 -8.68
N THR A 337 7.38 13.70 -8.57
CA THR A 337 6.39 13.18 -7.64
C THR A 337 7.10 12.74 -6.36
N VAL A 338 6.57 13.13 -5.20
CA VAL A 338 7.10 12.68 -3.91
C VAL A 338 6.49 11.34 -3.56
N ILE A 339 7.30 10.30 -3.65
CA ILE A 339 6.91 8.96 -3.25
C ILE A 339 7.36 8.73 -1.81
N PRO A 340 6.48 8.21 -0.93
CA PRO A 340 6.85 7.82 0.42
C PRO A 340 8.09 6.93 0.35
N PHE A 341 9.01 7.03 1.32
CA PHE A 341 10.29 6.28 1.43
C PHE A 341 11.30 6.37 0.27
N LEU A 342 10.88 6.68 -0.97
CA LEU A 342 11.74 6.88 -2.13
C LEU A 342 12.17 8.34 -2.30
N GLY A 343 11.40 9.28 -1.75
CA GLY A 343 11.63 10.71 -1.89
C GLY A 343 11.12 11.22 -3.24
N ARG A 344 11.83 12.18 -3.81
CA ARG A 344 11.49 12.76 -5.12
C ARG A 344 11.82 11.77 -6.24
N VAL A 345 10.84 11.52 -7.10
CA VAL A 345 10.96 10.63 -8.25
C VAL A 345 10.54 11.41 -9.50
N PRO A 346 11.37 11.42 -10.57
CA PRO A 346 10.99 12.05 -11.83
C PRO A 346 9.72 11.44 -12.42
N ASN A 347 8.86 12.23 -13.05
CA ASN A 347 7.61 11.74 -13.63
C ASN A 347 7.83 10.67 -14.72
N VAL A 348 8.90 10.77 -15.51
CA VAL A 348 9.27 9.69 -16.45
C VAL A 348 9.52 8.35 -15.75
N VAL A 349 10.06 8.36 -14.52
CA VAL A 349 10.25 7.14 -13.71
C VAL A 349 8.91 6.66 -13.14
N LEU A 350 7.99 7.56 -12.80
CA LEU A 350 6.62 7.24 -12.41
C LEU A 350 5.91 6.46 -13.54
N HIS A 351 5.95 6.96 -14.78
CA HIS A 351 5.37 6.29 -15.95
C HIS A 351 6.00 4.92 -16.21
N ALA A 352 7.32 4.82 -16.08
CA ALA A 352 8.02 3.54 -16.20
C ALA A 352 7.62 2.53 -15.11
N MET A 353 7.40 3.00 -13.88
CA MET A 353 6.93 2.16 -12.77
C MET A 353 5.48 1.73 -12.98
N ALA A 354 4.61 2.63 -13.44
CA ALA A 354 3.24 2.32 -13.81
C ALA A 354 3.19 1.24 -14.90
N PHE A 355 4.02 1.37 -15.93
CA PHE A 355 4.14 0.36 -16.98
C PHE A 355 4.61 -0.99 -16.44
N ASP A 356 5.59 -1.01 -15.53
CA ASP A 356 6.04 -2.26 -14.90
C ASP A 356 4.94 -2.92 -14.04
N ASN A 357 4.08 -2.14 -13.39
CA ASN A 357 2.92 -2.66 -12.67
C ASN A 357 1.95 -3.37 -13.64
N LEU A 358 1.66 -2.79 -14.80
CA LEU A 358 0.84 -3.42 -15.84
C LEU A 358 1.49 -4.69 -16.41
N VAL A 359 2.81 -4.68 -16.59
CA VAL A 359 3.57 -5.86 -17.04
C VAL A 359 3.59 -6.96 -15.97
N THR A 360 3.61 -6.58 -14.69
CA THR A 360 3.66 -7.50 -13.55
C THR A 360 2.30 -8.13 -13.26
N TYR A 361 1.24 -7.32 -13.23
CA TYR A 361 -0.09 -7.75 -12.78
C TYR A 361 -1.09 -7.97 -13.91
N GLY A 362 -0.86 -7.41 -15.10
CA GLY A 362 -1.82 -7.45 -16.20
C GLY A 362 -3.16 -6.84 -15.81
N SER A 363 -4.27 -7.51 -16.13
CA SER A 363 -5.63 -7.09 -15.75
C SER A 363 -5.95 -7.22 -14.26
N ARG A 364 -5.02 -7.70 -13.43
CA ARG A 364 -5.15 -7.76 -11.96
C ARG A 364 -4.30 -6.70 -11.25
N TYR A 365 -4.05 -5.58 -11.93
CA TYR A 365 -3.32 -4.47 -11.34
C TYR A 365 -4.08 -3.93 -10.12
N PHE A 366 -3.35 -3.30 -9.19
CA PHE A 366 -3.99 -2.64 -8.07
C PHE A 366 -4.74 -1.42 -8.58
N GLN A 367 -6.01 -1.30 -8.24
CA GLN A 367 -6.89 -0.31 -8.82
C GLN A 367 -7.79 0.33 -7.77
N GLU A 368 -8.25 1.53 -8.04
CA GLU A 368 -9.29 2.15 -7.22
C GLU A 368 -10.59 1.32 -7.25
N PRO A 369 -11.29 1.21 -6.11
CA PRO A 369 -12.55 0.50 -6.05
C PRO A 369 -13.58 1.16 -6.98
N PRO A 370 -14.39 0.38 -7.72
CA PRO A 370 -15.44 0.93 -8.56
C PRO A 370 -16.33 1.90 -7.78
N GLU A 371 -16.50 3.09 -8.34
CA GLU A 371 -17.42 4.09 -7.81
C GLU A 371 -18.83 3.87 -8.34
N HIS A 372 -19.80 4.12 -7.46
CA HIS A 372 -21.22 4.11 -7.80
C HIS A 372 -21.79 5.50 -7.51
N GLU A 373 -22.34 6.14 -8.54
CA GLU A 373 -23.04 7.41 -8.37
C GLU A 373 -24.41 7.22 -7.74
N LEU A 374 -24.64 7.84 -6.57
CA LEU A 374 -25.94 7.88 -5.90
C LEU A 374 -26.61 9.23 -6.10
N GLY A 375 -26.79 9.63 -7.36
CA GLY A 375 -27.39 10.91 -7.72
C GLY A 375 -26.50 12.12 -7.42
N ARG A 376 -27.03 13.33 -7.75
CA ARG A 376 -26.32 14.62 -7.84
C ARG A 376 -25.20 14.83 -6.80
N GLY A 377 -23.96 14.47 -7.17
CA GLY A 377 -22.73 14.85 -6.48
C GLY A 377 -22.26 13.93 -5.34
N PHE A 378 -22.84 12.74 -5.17
CA PHE A 378 -22.36 11.74 -4.21
C PHE A 378 -22.00 10.46 -4.94
N SER A 379 -20.70 10.20 -5.13
CA SER A 379 -20.21 8.85 -5.44
C SER A 379 -19.91 8.11 -4.14
N PHE A 380 -20.14 6.79 -4.15
CA PHE A 380 -19.61 5.91 -3.11
C PHE A 380 -18.85 4.75 -3.75
N GLY A 381 -17.66 4.46 -3.22
CA GLY A 381 -16.87 3.32 -3.66
C GLY A 381 -17.44 2.01 -3.11
N THR A 382 -17.26 0.89 -3.83
CA THR A 382 -17.50 -0.45 -3.24
C THR A 382 -16.72 -0.67 -1.95
N ALA A 383 -15.55 -0.03 -1.81
CA ALA A 383 -14.77 -0.06 -0.59
C ALA A 383 -15.52 0.55 0.59
N GLU A 384 -16.15 1.71 0.39
CA GLU A 384 -16.87 2.44 1.41
C GLU A 384 -18.14 1.70 1.87
N VAL A 385 -18.80 0.99 0.95
CA VAL A 385 -19.96 0.13 1.29
C VAL A 385 -19.54 -1.00 2.22
N CYS A 386 -18.44 -1.67 1.92
CA CYS A 386 -17.92 -2.73 2.78
C CYS A 386 -17.41 -2.16 4.11
N GLU A 387 -16.78 -0.99 4.10
CA GLU A 387 -16.38 -0.27 5.30
C GLU A 387 -17.58 0.01 6.20
N LEU A 388 -18.66 0.58 5.64
CA LEU A 388 -19.92 0.81 6.34
C LEU A 388 -20.53 -0.49 6.88
N ALA A 389 -20.52 -1.55 6.09
CA ALA A 389 -21.05 -2.85 6.52
C ALA A 389 -20.27 -3.38 7.74
N LEU A 390 -18.94 -3.32 7.71
CA LEU A 390 -18.10 -3.68 8.86
C LEU A 390 -18.39 -2.77 10.05
N TRP A 391 -18.53 -1.46 9.84
CA TRP A 391 -18.85 -0.49 10.91
C TRP A 391 -20.17 -0.83 11.60
N LEU A 392 -21.18 -1.19 10.83
CA LEU A 392 -22.50 -1.56 11.35
C LEU A 392 -22.45 -2.91 12.10
N ILE A 393 -21.72 -3.90 11.58
CA ILE A 393 -21.54 -5.19 12.26
C ILE A 393 -20.89 -4.97 13.62
N PHE A 394 -19.80 -4.21 13.66
CA PHE A 394 -19.04 -4.00 14.88
C PHE A 394 -19.77 -3.10 15.89
N THR A 395 -20.37 -2.00 15.42
CA THR A 395 -21.23 -1.14 16.24
C THR A 395 -22.43 -1.91 16.80
N GLY A 396 -23.05 -2.77 15.98
CA GLY A 396 -24.14 -3.65 16.40
C GLY A 396 -23.70 -4.65 17.47
N TRP A 397 -22.51 -5.24 17.32
CA TRP A 397 -21.91 -6.13 18.31
C TRP A 397 -21.64 -5.42 19.64
N MET A 398 -21.13 -4.20 19.62
CA MET A 398 -20.91 -3.39 20.83
C MET A 398 -22.22 -2.99 21.50
N ALA A 399 -23.21 -2.56 20.72
CA ALA A 399 -24.55 -2.24 21.23
C ALA A 399 -25.21 -3.48 21.87
N PHE A 400 -25.01 -4.67 21.28
CA PHE A 400 -25.44 -5.95 21.83
C PHE A 400 -24.71 -6.26 23.14
N LYS A 401 -23.37 -6.14 23.18
CA LYS A 401 -22.55 -6.39 24.39
C LYS A 401 -22.96 -5.45 25.53
N PHE A 402 -23.05 -4.14 25.26
CA PHE A 402 -23.46 -3.13 26.23
C PHE A 402 -24.89 -3.34 26.74
N TYR A 403 -25.80 -3.73 25.84
CA TYR A 403 -27.14 -4.10 26.24
C TYR A 403 -27.09 -5.28 27.21
N TYR A 404 -26.44 -6.40 26.86
CA TYR A 404 -26.49 -7.60 27.70
C TYR A 404 -25.59 -7.61 28.93
N SER A 405 -24.57 -6.75 29.01
CA SER A 405 -23.70 -6.63 30.17
C SER A 405 -24.33 -5.87 31.34
N HIS A 406 -25.47 -5.19 31.14
CA HIS A 406 -26.05 -4.36 32.19
C HIS A 406 -26.62 -5.20 33.35
N PRO A 407 -26.21 -4.97 34.61
CA PRO A 407 -26.49 -5.84 35.76
C PRO A 407 -27.98 -5.95 36.14
N GLN A 408 -28.82 -5.05 35.62
CA GLN A 408 -30.26 -4.99 35.91
C GLN A 408 -31.12 -5.76 34.91
N ILE A 409 -30.54 -6.32 33.84
CA ILE A 409 -31.32 -7.14 32.92
C ILE A 409 -31.51 -8.51 33.55
N PRO A 410 -32.77 -8.93 33.81
CA PRO A 410 -33.04 -10.25 34.35
C PRO A 410 -32.44 -11.30 33.41
N ALA A 411 -31.84 -12.34 33.99
CA ALA A 411 -31.11 -13.41 33.30
C ALA A 411 -32.01 -14.23 32.34
N GLY A 412 -32.43 -13.61 31.25
CA GLY A 412 -33.30 -14.17 30.23
C GLY A 412 -32.53 -14.74 29.05
N HIS A 413 -33.19 -14.79 27.89
CA HIS A 413 -32.68 -15.47 26.69
C HIS A 413 -31.31 -14.94 26.20
N GLY A 414 -31.06 -13.63 26.30
CA GLY A 414 -29.81 -13.06 25.82
C GLY A 414 -28.60 -13.29 26.74
N THR A 415 -28.78 -13.36 28.07
CA THR A 415 -27.66 -13.78 28.94
C THR A 415 -27.39 -15.27 28.84
N ARG A 416 -28.39 -16.08 28.44
CA ARG A 416 -28.17 -17.48 28.05
C ARG A 416 -27.42 -17.59 26.72
N LEU A 417 -27.74 -16.73 25.75
CA LEU A 417 -27.02 -16.69 24.47
C LEU A 417 -25.58 -16.21 24.67
N GLN A 418 -25.35 -15.14 25.43
CA GLN A 418 -24.01 -14.64 25.74
C GLN A 418 -23.20 -15.66 26.55
N ARG A 419 -23.78 -16.26 27.61
CA ARG A 419 -23.11 -17.36 28.34
C ARG A 419 -22.91 -18.58 27.47
N GLY A 420 -23.82 -18.86 26.53
CA GLY A 420 -23.68 -19.94 25.56
C GLY A 420 -22.55 -19.69 24.57
N LEU A 421 -22.40 -18.46 24.09
CA LEU A 421 -21.30 -18.03 23.22
C LEU A 421 -19.97 -18.06 23.97
N LEU A 422 -19.91 -17.50 25.18
CA LEU A 422 -18.73 -17.54 26.04
C LEU A 422 -18.36 -18.97 26.44
N ARG A 423 -19.35 -19.81 26.76
CA ARG A 423 -19.11 -21.23 27.04
C ARG A 423 -18.61 -21.94 25.80
N LYS A 424 -19.22 -21.75 24.62
CA LYS A 424 -18.73 -22.35 23.37
C LYS A 424 -17.33 -21.87 22.99
N SER A 425 -17.02 -20.59 23.16
CA SER A 425 -15.67 -20.07 22.90
C SER A 425 -14.67 -20.65 23.89
N ARG A 426 -15.06 -20.79 25.16
CA ARG A 426 -14.24 -21.42 26.19
C ARG A 426 -14.02 -22.91 25.92
N ASP A 427 -15.08 -23.65 25.61
CA ASP A 427 -15.03 -25.05 25.22
C ASP A 427 -14.11 -25.23 24.00
N PHE A 428 -14.21 -24.35 23.00
CA PHE A 428 -13.32 -24.33 21.84
C PHE A 428 -11.85 -24.04 22.18
N LEU A 429 -11.59 -23.07 23.07
CA LEU A 429 -10.23 -22.75 23.54
C LEU A 429 -9.65 -23.85 24.45
N SER A 430 -10.51 -24.62 25.12
CA SER A 430 -10.12 -25.74 25.98
C SER A 430 -9.67 -26.98 25.21
N LEU A 431 -10.10 -27.15 23.94
CA LEU A 431 -9.66 -28.25 23.07
C LEU A 431 -8.12 -28.29 22.95
N PRO A 432 -7.49 -29.43 22.63
CA PRO A 432 -6.05 -29.46 22.38
C PRO A 432 -5.66 -28.61 21.15
N LEU A 433 -4.47 -28.01 21.17
CA LEU A 433 -4.02 -27.01 20.17
C LEU A 433 -4.08 -27.55 18.74
N PHE A 434 -3.75 -28.83 18.56
CA PHE A 434 -3.80 -29.47 17.23
C PHE A 434 -5.22 -29.49 16.65
N VAL A 435 -6.27 -29.67 17.46
CA VAL A 435 -7.67 -29.66 16.99
C VAL A 435 -8.09 -28.26 16.59
N SER A 436 -7.73 -27.25 17.37
CA SER A 436 -8.08 -25.87 17.05
C SER A 436 -7.25 -25.30 15.90
N ALA A 437 -6.04 -25.83 15.67
CA ALA A 437 -5.20 -25.50 14.52
C ALA A 437 -5.78 -26.01 13.19
N ILE A 438 -6.73 -26.96 13.21
CA ILE A 438 -7.45 -27.40 12.01
C ILE A 438 -8.24 -26.25 11.40
N ILE A 439 -8.83 -25.36 12.20
CA ILE A 439 -9.61 -24.23 11.66
C ILE A 439 -8.77 -23.27 10.81
N PRO A 440 -7.66 -22.69 11.31
CA PRO A 440 -6.81 -21.84 10.49
C PRO A 440 -6.18 -22.63 9.33
N ALA A 441 -5.85 -23.92 9.51
CA ALA A 441 -5.36 -24.75 8.41
C ALA A 441 -6.42 -24.90 7.31
N CYS A 442 -7.66 -25.25 7.65
CA CYS A 442 -8.76 -25.35 6.71
C CYS A 442 -9.08 -24.01 6.04
N PHE A 443 -8.98 -22.90 6.77
CA PHE A 443 -9.15 -21.57 6.21
C PHE A 443 -8.07 -21.26 5.16
N CYS A 444 -6.80 -21.45 5.49
CA CYS A 444 -5.70 -21.26 4.54
C CYS A 444 -5.79 -22.22 3.34
N VAL A 445 -6.19 -23.48 3.55
CA VAL A 445 -6.43 -24.44 2.46
C VAL A 445 -7.60 -24.01 1.59
N ALA A 446 -8.70 -23.53 2.18
CA ALA A 446 -9.86 -23.05 1.41
C ALA A 446 -9.49 -21.82 0.56
N LEU A 447 -8.73 -20.88 1.12
CA LEU A 447 -8.20 -19.75 0.38
C LEU A 447 -7.29 -20.22 -0.78
N ALA A 448 -6.33 -21.10 -0.50
CA ALA A 448 -5.44 -21.64 -1.53
C ALA A 448 -6.19 -22.39 -2.64
N VAL A 449 -7.21 -23.19 -2.30
CA VAL A 449 -8.05 -23.91 -3.27
C VAL A 449 -8.87 -22.93 -4.11
N PHE A 450 -9.44 -21.91 -3.48
CA PHE A 450 -10.20 -20.87 -4.18
C PHE A 450 -9.31 -20.09 -5.15
N ASP A 451 -8.09 -19.76 -4.73
CA ASP A 451 -7.08 -19.08 -5.54
C ASP A 451 -6.64 -19.93 -6.75
N LEU A 452 -6.31 -21.22 -6.52
CA LEU A 452 -6.04 -22.20 -7.56
C LEU A 452 -7.18 -22.36 -8.57
N SER A 453 -8.43 -22.15 -8.16
CA SER A 453 -9.59 -22.23 -9.06
C SER A 453 -9.76 -21.00 -9.95
N HIS A 454 -9.18 -19.86 -9.58
CA HIS A 454 -9.21 -18.62 -10.35
C HIS A 454 -7.89 -18.36 -11.12
N LEU A 455 -6.80 -19.06 -10.77
CA LEU A 455 -5.48 -18.93 -11.42
C LEU A 455 -4.95 -20.29 -11.90
N PRO A 456 -5.20 -20.69 -13.16
CA PRO A 456 -4.69 -21.96 -13.69
C PRO A 456 -3.16 -21.96 -13.90
N SER A 457 -2.48 -20.80 -13.81
CA SER A 457 -1.02 -20.72 -13.97
C SER A 457 -0.29 -20.88 -12.63
N LEU A 458 0.08 -22.13 -12.31
CA LEU A 458 0.91 -22.55 -11.15
C LEU A 458 2.28 -21.85 -10.99
N ARG A 459 2.65 -20.91 -11.87
CA ARG A 459 4.03 -20.42 -11.99
C ARG A 459 4.41 -19.36 -10.95
N ASN A 460 3.45 -18.75 -10.25
CA ASN A 460 3.68 -17.71 -9.24
C ASN A 460 3.50 -18.21 -7.78
N GLY A 461 3.26 -19.52 -7.57
CA GLY A 461 2.73 -20.04 -6.31
C GLY A 461 3.62 -20.01 -5.06
N ILE A 462 4.90 -19.61 -5.15
CA ILE A 462 5.78 -19.60 -3.97
C ILE A 462 5.41 -18.46 -3.01
N ASP A 463 5.07 -17.29 -3.53
CA ASP A 463 4.74 -16.12 -2.70
C ASP A 463 3.35 -16.24 -2.08
N GLU A 464 2.38 -16.75 -2.84
CA GLU A 464 1.04 -17.06 -2.35
C GLU A 464 1.10 -18.14 -1.25
N THR A 465 1.88 -19.21 -1.45
CA THR A 465 2.10 -20.24 -0.41
C THR A 465 2.71 -19.63 0.84
N LEU A 466 3.71 -18.74 0.69
CA LEU A 466 4.33 -18.09 1.83
C LEU A 466 3.34 -17.19 2.56
N LEU A 467 2.51 -16.43 1.84
CA LEU A 467 1.44 -15.62 2.43
C LEU A 467 0.49 -16.49 3.25
N TYR A 468 0.05 -17.64 2.72
CA TYR A 468 -0.79 -18.59 3.44
C TYR A 468 -0.10 -19.18 4.69
N VAL A 469 1.19 -19.49 4.61
CA VAL A 469 1.98 -19.99 5.75
C VAL A 469 2.11 -18.91 6.82
N CYS A 470 2.46 -17.67 6.44
CA CYS A 470 2.54 -16.53 7.35
C CYS A 470 1.20 -16.27 8.02
N LEU A 471 0.11 -16.27 7.26
CA LEU A 471 -1.25 -16.11 7.79
C LEU A 471 -1.60 -17.23 8.76
N PHE A 472 -1.29 -18.48 8.42
CA PHE A 472 -1.51 -19.64 9.28
C PHE A 472 -0.75 -19.51 10.61
N LEU A 473 0.55 -19.20 10.56
CA LEU A 473 1.39 -19.04 11.74
C LEU A 473 0.90 -17.91 12.65
N LEU A 474 0.47 -16.81 12.02
CA LEU A 474 -0.05 -15.65 12.72
C LEU A 474 -1.38 -16.00 13.43
N LEU A 475 -2.31 -16.67 12.73
CA LEU A 475 -3.56 -17.15 13.34
C LEU A 475 -3.31 -18.16 14.47
N LEU A 476 -2.34 -19.06 14.29
CA LEU A 476 -1.95 -20.04 15.30
C LEU A 476 -1.35 -19.36 16.54
N GLY A 477 -0.51 -18.34 16.36
CA GLY A 477 0.06 -17.54 17.45
C GLY A 477 -1.02 -16.84 18.27
N THR A 478 -1.97 -16.20 17.60
CA THR A 478 -3.12 -15.53 18.23
C THR A 478 -4.00 -16.50 18.99
N LEU A 479 -4.31 -17.64 18.39
CA LEU A 479 -5.08 -18.69 19.04
C LEU A 479 -4.37 -19.21 20.30
N SER A 480 -3.04 -19.35 20.24
CA SER A 480 -2.22 -19.78 21.38
C SER A 480 -2.25 -18.75 22.53
N LEU A 481 -2.18 -17.45 22.21
CA LEU A 481 -2.28 -16.37 23.21
C LEU A 481 -3.67 -16.28 23.83
N LEU A 482 -4.73 -16.40 23.02
CA LEU A 482 -6.12 -16.43 23.51
C LEU A 482 -6.39 -17.63 24.42
N ARG A 483 -5.77 -18.78 24.13
CA ARG A 483 -5.85 -19.97 25.00
C ARG A 483 -5.14 -19.75 26.32
N LEU A 484 -3.96 -19.14 26.28
CA LEU A 484 -3.18 -18.85 27.48
C LEU A 484 -3.94 -17.86 28.39
N SER A 485 -4.56 -16.83 27.81
CA SER A 485 -5.38 -15.89 28.58
C SER A 485 -6.63 -16.57 29.16
N ALA A 486 -7.32 -17.41 28.38
CA ALA A 486 -8.51 -18.13 28.84
C ALA A 486 -8.23 -19.12 29.97
N ARG A 487 -7.15 -19.92 29.87
CA ARG A 487 -6.78 -20.89 30.93
C ARG A 487 -6.44 -20.22 32.25
N ARG A 488 -5.83 -19.03 32.21
CA ARG A 488 -5.53 -18.26 33.42
C ARG A 488 -6.79 -17.68 34.06
N ALA A 489 -7.72 -17.18 33.25
CA ALA A 489 -9.02 -16.73 33.75
C ALA A 489 -9.81 -17.87 34.44
N GLU A 490 -9.69 -19.12 33.95
CA GLU A 490 -10.31 -20.28 34.60
C GLU A 490 -9.63 -20.67 35.92
N ALA A 491 -8.29 -20.64 35.99
CA ALA A 491 -7.58 -20.92 37.24
C ALA A 491 -7.95 -19.91 38.35
N GLU A 492 -8.26 -18.69 37.96
CA GLU A 492 -8.64 -17.59 38.84
C GLU A 492 -10.08 -17.70 39.37
N GLU A 493 -11.05 -18.14 38.55
CA GLU A 493 -12.42 -18.44 39.04
C GLU A 493 -12.42 -19.49 40.17
N THR A 494 -11.34 -20.27 40.28
CA THR A 494 -11.18 -21.30 41.32
C THR A 494 -10.30 -20.87 42.52
N ALA A 495 -9.66 -19.70 42.45
CA ALA A 495 -8.79 -19.19 43.52
C ALA A 495 -9.58 -18.33 44.53
N PRO A 496 -9.27 -18.39 45.85
CA PRO A 496 -9.92 -17.56 46.87
C PRO A 496 -9.60 -16.07 46.70
N GLU A 497 -10.62 -15.20 46.80
CA GLU A 497 -10.57 -13.75 46.48
C GLU A 497 -9.59 -12.91 47.34
N ASP A 498 -9.10 -13.42 48.46
CA ASP A 498 -8.42 -12.60 49.48
C ASP A 498 -6.90 -12.40 49.28
N ASP A 499 -6.25 -13.09 48.33
CA ASP A 499 -4.78 -13.12 48.18
C ASP A 499 -4.25 -12.69 46.80
N GLU A 500 -5.02 -11.92 46.02
CA GLU A 500 -4.56 -11.48 44.69
C GLU A 500 -3.50 -10.37 44.79
N SER A 501 -2.23 -10.75 44.59
CA SER A 501 -1.10 -9.84 44.57
C SER A 501 -1.19 -8.81 43.43
N GLU A 502 -0.78 -7.57 43.67
CA GLU A 502 -0.68 -6.52 42.63
C GLU A 502 0.16 -6.97 41.41
N ALA A 503 1.13 -7.87 41.61
CA ALA A 503 1.92 -8.45 40.53
C ALA A 503 1.06 -9.31 39.59
N GLU A 504 0.10 -10.05 40.14
CA GLU A 504 -0.81 -10.92 39.40
C GLU A 504 -1.79 -10.11 38.56
N LYS A 505 -2.36 -9.04 39.14
CA LYS A 505 -3.19 -8.06 38.42
C LYS A 505 -2.46 -7.41 37.24
N ALA A 506 -1.20 -7.02 37.45
CA ALA A 506 -0.38 -6.43 36.40
C ALA A 506 -0.06 -7.41 35.26
N GLU A 507 0.17 -8.68 35.59
CA GLU A 507 0.40 -9.74 34.60
C GLU A 507 -0.88 -10.06 33.80
N LYS A 508 -2.05 -10.08 34.46
CA LYS A 508 -3.37 -10.23 33.80
C LYS A 508 -3.62 -9.14 32.78
N LEU A 509 -3.40 -7.88 33.19
CA LEU A 509 -3.52 -6.73 32.31
C LEU A 509 -2.59 -6.87 31.08
N ARG A 510 -1.35 -7.34 31.29
CA ARG A 510 -0.39 -7.58 30.20
C ARG A 510 -0.85 -8.69 29.25
N LEU A 511 -1.29 -9.85 29.74
CA LEU A 511 -1.74 -10.92 28.83
C LEU A 511 -3.01 -10.55 28.06
N GLY A 512 -3.97 -9.88 28.71
CA GLY A 512 -5.16 -9.37 28.04
C GLY A 512 -4.81 -8.43 26.90
N PHE A 513 -3.87 -7.51 27.15
CA PHE A 513 -3.32 -6.61 26.16
C PHE A 513 -2.68 -7.36 24.97
N TRP A 514 -1.79 -8.32 25.23
CA TRP A 514 -1.11 -9.09 24.17
C TRP A 514 -2.07 -9.93 23.34
N ALA A 515 -3.09 -10.52 23.97
CA ALA A 515 -4.11 -11.29 23.26
C ALA A 515 -4.95 -10.41 22.31
N HIS A 516 -5.32 -9.20 22.74
CA HIS A 516 -6.02 -8.23 21.87
C HIS A 516 -5.12 -7.76 20.72
N LEU A 517 -3.86 -7.43 21.02
CA LEU A 517 -2.91 -6.99 19.99
C LEU A 517 -2.66 -8.09 18.94
N ALA A 518 -2.55 -9.35 19.37
CA ALA A 518 -2.39 -10.48 18.46
C ALA A 518 -3.64 -10.70 17.60
N LEU A 519 -4.83 -10.60 18.20
CA LEU A 519 -6.10 -10.69 17.47
C LEU A 519 -6.21 -9.60 16.40
N LEU A 520 -5.88 -8.36 16.78
CA LEU A 520 -5.84 -7.23 15.86
C LEU A 520 -4.89 -7.48 14.70
N THR A 521 -3.64 -7.85 15.02
CA THR A 521 -2.62 -8.17 14.01
C THR A 521 -3.10 -9.28 13.06
N SER A 522 -3.90 -10.22 13.56
CA SER A 522 -4.49 -11.29 12.74
C SER A 522 -5.59 -10.84 11.84
N LEU A 523 -6.51 -10.03 12.34
CA LEU A 523 -7.58 -9.50 11.52
C LEU A 523 -7.01 -8.63 10.41
N THR A 524 -6.06 -7.75 10.72
CA THR A 524 -5.37 -6.94 9.72
C THR A 524 -4.61 -7.81 8.71
N GLY A 525 -3.91 -8.86 9.17
CA GLY A 525 -3.22 -9.80 8.28
C GLY A 525 -4.17 -10.57 7.36
N ILE A 526 -5.35 -10.99 7.85
CA ILE A 526 -6.38 -11.62 7.01
C ILE A 526 -6.89 -10.63 5.96
N VAL A 527 -7.26 -9.42 6.37
CA VAL A 527 -7.81 -8.41 5.46
C VAL A 527 -6.79 -8.02 4.39
N PHE A 528 -5.53 -7.86 4.78
CA PHE A 528 -4.42 -7.65 3.86
C PHE A 528 -4.31 -8.80 2.85
N ALA A 529 -4.29 -10.06 3.32
CA ALA A 529 -4.22 -11.21 2.42
C ALA A 529 -5.43 -11.30 1.47
N LEU A 530 -6.64 -11.01 1.95
CA LEU A 530 -7.83 -10.96 1.10
C LEU A 530 -7.74 -9.86 0.04
N ASN A 531 -7.18 -8.70 0.41
CA ASN A 531 -6.98 -7.62 -0.53
C ASN A 531 -5.96 -8.00 -1.61
N GLU A 532 -4.78 -8.45 -1.22
CA GLU A 532 -3.69 -8.84 -2.13
C GLU A 532 -4.06 -10.01 -3.06
N LEU A 533 -4.94 -10.93 -2.62
CA LEU A 533 -5.34 -12.08 -3.42
C LEU A 533 -6.54 -11.80 -4.33
N PHE A 534 -7.47 -10.95 -3.90
CA PHE A 534 -8.78 -10.85 -4.57
C PHE A 534 -9.11 -9.44 -5.00
N LEU A 535 -9.06 -8.48 -4.09
CA LEU A 535 -9.65 -7.16 -4.31
C LEU A 535 -8.70 -6.22 -5.06
N HIS A 536 -7.40 -6.28 -4.76
CA HIS A 536 -6.36 -5.40 -5.29
C HIS A 536 -6.69 -3.91 -5.15
N TRP A 537 -7.34 -3.54 -4.06
CA TRP A 537 -7.68 -2.15 -3.74
C TRP A 537 -6.56 -1.47 -2.94
N PRO A 538 -6.59 -0.12 -2.78
CA PRO A 538 -5.66 0.55 -1.89
C PRO A 538 -5.72 -0.03 -0.47
N ASN A 539 -4.59 -0.52 0.05
CA ASN A 539 -4.51 -1.08 1.40
C ASN A 539 -4.91 -0.06 2.51
N ALA A 540 -4.83 1.24 2.21
CA ALA A 540 -5.21 2.32 3.10
C ALA A 540 -6.70 2.35 3.46
N ASP A 541 -7.58 1.97 2.52
CA ASP A 541 -9.03 2.11 2.67
C ASP A 541 -9.60 1.21 3.77
N TRP A 542 -9.02 0.03 3.94
CA TRP A 542 -9.54 -1.00 4.85
C TRP A 542 -8.92 -0.93 6.24
N VAL A 543 -7.62 -0.60 6.31
CA VAL A 543 -6.88 -0.70 7.56
C VAL A 543 -7.02 0.54 8.44
N GLY A 544 -7.05 1.74 7.82
CA GLY A 544 -7.34 2.98 8.56
C GLY A 544 -8.67 2.87 9.32
N PHE A 545 -9.64 2.20 8.70
CA PHE A 545 -10.93 1.90 9.28
C PHE A 545 -10.87 0.91 10.46
N ILE A 546 -10.17 -0.22 10.32
CA ILE A 546 -10.01 -1.21 11.41
C ILE A 546 -9.37 -0.53 12.62
N LEU A 547 -8.34 0.29 12.40
CA LEU A 547 -7.66 1.04 13.46
C LEU A 547 -8.57 2.09 14.11
N LEU A 548 -9.35 2.84 13.32
CA LEU A 548 -10.29 3.84 13.81
C LEU A 548 -11.40 3.20 14.66
N TRP A 549 -12.00 2.11 14.17
CA TRP A 549 -13.07 1.42 14.89
C TRP A 549 -12.59 0.92 16.25
N LEU A 550 -11.36 0.40 16.32
CA LEU A 550 -10.78 -0.09 17.57
C LEU A 550 -10.51 1.05 18.56
N ALA A 551 -9.99 2.18 18.10
CA ALA A 551 -9.79 3.36 18.95
C ALA A 551 -11.12 3.86 19.56
N VAL A 552 -12.21 3.80 18.79
CA VAL A 552 -13.55 4.20 19.24
C VAL A 552 -14.16 3.16 20.19
N GLY A 553 -14.00 1.86 19.90
CA GLY A 553 -14.50 0.77 20.75
C GLY A 553 -13.90 0.77 22.15
N GLU A 554 -12.62 1.13 22.28
CA GLU A 554 -11.88 1.17 23.54
C GLU A 554 -12.28 2.32 24.47
N SER A 555 -12.75 3.44 23.91
CA SER A 555 -13.15 4.62 24.69
C SER A 555 -14.41 4.40 25.54
N CYS A 556 -15.17 3.34 25.26
CA CYS A 556 -16.39 3.00 25.99
C CYS A 556 -16.20 1.98 27.12
N GLU A 557 -15.02 1.37 27.27
CA GLU A 557 -14.72 0.46 28.38
C GLU A 557 -13.87 1.16 29.44
N SER A 558 -14.23 1.01 30.73
CA SER A 558 -13.45 1.54 31.86
C SER A 558 -12.06 0.89 32.03
N THR A 559 -11.67 0.02 31.11
CA THR A 559 -10.40 -0.73 31.04
C THR A 559 -9.74 -0.59 29.66
N GLY A 560 -9.88 0.56 29.00
CA GLY A 560 -9.33 0.79 27.66
C GLY A 560 -7.80 0.61 27.55
N PHE A 561 -7.33 0.22 26.36
CA PHE A 561 -5.90 0.07 26.00
C PHE A 561 -5.09 1.33 26.32
N VAL A 562 -5.62 2.53 26.04
CA VAL A 562 -4.93 3.80 26.37
C VAL A 562 -4.74 3.94 27.88
N LEU A 563 -5.75 3.62 28.69
CA LEU A 563 -5.64 3.66 30.14
C LEU A 563 -4.67 2.59 30.65
N THR A 564 -4.71 1.38 30.07
CA THR A 564 -3.77 0.28 30.33
C THR A 564 -2.32 0.63 29.95
N PHE A 565 -2.13 1.28 28.81
CA PHE A 565 -0.83 1.70 28.25
C PHE A 565 -0.25 2.89 29.03
N VAL A 566 -1.08 3.89 29.35
CA VAL A 566 -0.71 5.01 30.23
C VAL A 566 -0.36 4.51 31.63
N ASN A 567 -1.15 3.58 32.20
CA ASN A 567 -0.84 2.96 33.50
C ASN A 567 0.45 2.13 33.44
N PHE A 568 0.72 1.44 32.33
CA PHE A 568 1.96 0.69 32.11
C PHE A 568 3.20 1.61 32.13
N PHE A 569 3.15 2.75 31.43
CA PHE A 569 4.26 3.72 31.42
C PHE A 569 4.38 4.52 32.74
N SER A 570 3.25 4.90 33.32
CA SER A 570 3.17 5.57 34.63
C SER A 570 3.81 4.73 35.74
N ARG A 571 3.53 3.42 35.79
CA ARG A 571 4.11 2.51 36.79
C ARG A 571 5.63 2.32 36.62
N ARG A 572 6.14 2.33 35.38
CA ARG A 572 7.58 2.23 35.11
C ARG A 572 8.36 3.46 35.59
N SER A 573 7.72 4.63 35.63
CA SER A 573 8.27 5.87 36.21
C SER A 573 8.32 5.82 37.76
N GLN A 574 7.33 5.20 38.40
CA GLN A 574 7.27 5.05 39.86
C GLN A 574 8.29 4.03 40.41
N ASP A 575 8.54 2.92 39.70
CA ASP A 575 9.57 1.95 40.11
C ASP A 575 10.99 2.50 40.04
N HIS A 576 11.25 3.50 39.18
CA HIS A 576 12.55 4.18 39.14
C HIS A 576 12.73 5.20 40.27
N THR A 577 11.65 5.83 40.73
CA THR A 577 11.71 6.77 41.87
C THR A 577 11.78 6.04 43.22
N ARG A 578 11.22 4.83 43.32
CA ARG A 578 11.27 4.03 44.56
C ARG A 578 12.64 3.37 44.85
N LYS A 579 13.51 3.23 43.85
CA LYS A 579 14.88 2.70 44.01
C LYS A 579 15.91 3.72 44.48
N HIS A 580 15.53 5.00 44.67
CA HIS A 580 16.46 6.06 45.10
C HIS A 580 16.12 6.76 46.42
N THR A 581 15.19 6.23 47.22
CA THR A 581 15.10 6.63 48.64
C THR A 581 16.07 5.79 49.48
N PRO A 582 17.19 6.36 49.97
CA PRO A 582 18.08 5.65 50.89
C PRO A 582 17.36 5.37 52.22
N ASN A 583 17.61 4.19 52.75
CA ASN A 583 17.06 3.71 54.02
C ASN A 583 17.56 4.60 55.18
N PRO A 584 16.71 5.25 55.99
CA PRO A 584 17.15 6.08 57.11
C PRO A 584 17.45 5.24 58.38
N GLU A 585 18.05 4.07 58.21
CA GLU A 585 18.47 3.17 59.30
C GLU A 585 19.94 2.78 59.12
N SER A 586 20.83 3.77 59.17
CA SER A 586 22.26 3.54 59.42
C SER A 586 22.90 4.82 59.99
N LEU A 587 22.39 5.30 61.12
CA LEU A 587 23.00 6.39 61.90
C LEU A 587 22.70 6.19 63.39
N SER A 588 23.10 5.02 63.91
CA SER A 588 23.41 4.84 65.33
C SER A 588 24.18 3.53 65.53
N GLN A 589 25.51 3.59 65.37
CA GLN A 589 26.49 2.83 66.16
C GLN A 589 27.86 3.48 66.01
#